data_AF-A0A2H4S9A4-F1
#
_entry.id   AF-A0A2H4S9A4-F1
#
_cell.length_a   1.000
_cell.length_b   1.000
_cell.length_c   1.000
_cell.angle_alpha   90.00
_cell.angle_beta   90.00
_cell.angle_gamma   90.00
#
_symmetry.space_group_name_H-M   'P 1'
#
loop_
_entity.id
_entity.type
_entity.pdbx_description
1 polymer ?
#
loop_
_entity_poly.entity_id
_entity_poly.type
_entity_poly.pdbx_seq_one_letter_code
_entity_poly.pdbx_strand_id
1 'polypeptide(L)'
;MPATAPVTITEYVWPRAVPEWLGGGGILALYAVGIASRWAVPGSSLHALLERSFPGGADTFVWIAHNVVFWLAAAHAVEVLLFDSLRLRRHGVPRWSALWWKWELSVFIEGIGAWGRIGKVIQEKQALLKSK
;
A
#
# COMPACT_ATOMS: atom_id res chain seq x y z
N MET A 1 24.84 -26.27 5.54
CA MET A 1 23.57 -26.37 6.29
C MET A 1 22.45 -26.55 5.29
N PRO A 2 21.52 -27.51 5.44
CA PRO A 2 20.40 -27.61 4.52
C PRO A 2 19.61 -26.30 4.57
N ALA A 3 19.33 -25.71 3.41
CA ALA A 3 18.47 -24.53 3.32
C ALA A 3 17.12 -24.93 3.92
N THR A 4 16.78 -24.37 5.10
CA THR A 4 15.44 -24.52 5.67
C THR A 4 14.43 -24.13 4.60
N ALA A 5 13.54 -25.06 4.22
CA ALA A 5 12.51 -24.80 3.23
C ALA A 5 11.76 -23.51 3.62
N PRO A 6 11.54 -22.58 2.67
CA PRO A 6 10.84 -21.35 2.97
C PRO A 6 9.45 -21.68 3.49
N VAL A 7 9.05 -21.00 4.57
CA VAL A 7 7.77 -21.23 5.20
C VAL A 7 6.63 -20.81 4.27
N THR A 8 5.61 -21.66 4.16
CA THR A 8 4.42 -21.33 3.38
C THR A 8 3.53 -20.33 4.13
N ILE A 9 3.15 -19.25 3.45
CA ILE A 9 2.18 -18.29 3.95
C ILE A 9 0.80 -18.72 3.45
N THR A 10 -0.12 -18.95 4.38
CA THR A 10 -1.48 -19.43 4.10
C THR A 10 -2.57 -18.47 4.55
N GLU A 11 -2.18 -17.37 5.20
CA GLU A 11 -3.09 -16.42 5.81
C GLU A 11 -2.72 -14.97 5.51
N TYR A 12 -3.73 -14.12 5.60
CA TYR A 12 -3.58 -12.68 5.51
C TYR A 12 -3.86 -12.07 6.88
N VAL A 13 -3.04 -11.11 7.26
CA VAL A 13 -3.16 -10.40 8.54
C VAL A 13 -3.49 -8.95 8.25
N TRP A 14 -4.60 -8.48 8.82
CA TRP A 14 -5.03 -7.08 8.73
C TRP A 14 -4.11 -6.14 9.53
N PRO A 15 -4.07 -4.85 9.20
CA PRO A 15 -3.51 -3.82 10.09
C PRO A 15 -4.16 -3.90 11.47
N ARG A 16 -3.33 -3.85 12.52
CA ARG A 16 -3.79 -3.96 13.91
C ARG A 16 -3.45 -2.73 14.73
N ALA A 17 -2.41 -1.99 14.36
CA ALA A 17 -1.96 -0.83 15.11
C ALA A 17 -2.53 0.47 14.52
N VAL A 18 -2.85 1.44 15.38
CA VAL A 18 -3.34 2.77 14.97
C VAL A 18 -2.43 3.43 13.91
N PRO A 19 -1.09 3.41 14.03
CA PRO A 19 -0.23 3.96 12.99
C PRO A 19 -0.38 3.31 11.62
N GLU A 20 -0.66 2.00 11.56
CA GLU A 20 -0.86 1.28 10.29
C GLU A 20 -2.16 1.75 9.62
N TRP A 21 -3.23 1.93 10.39
CA TRP A 21 -4.49 2.48 9.89
C TRP A 21 -4.38 3.94 9.44
N LEU A 22 -3.67 4.78 10.19
CA LEU A 22 -3.44 6.17 9.81
C LEU A 22 -2.59 6.26 8.53
N GLY A 23 -1.55 5.44 8.40
CA GLY A 23 -0.73 5.36 7.20
C GLY A 23 -1.54 4.96 5.96
N GLY A 24 -2.25 3.84 6.04
CA GLY A 24 -3.10 3.38 4.93
C GLY A 24 -4.22 4.36 4.58
N GLY A 25 -4.86 4.97 5.58
CA GLY A 25 -5.88 6.00 5.39
C GLY A 25 -5.33 7.27 4.71
N GLY A 26 -4.13 7.70 5.09
CA GLY A 26 -3.46 8.85 4.47
C GLY A 26 -3.14 8.61 2.99
N ILE A 27 -2.67 7.42 2.64
CA ILE A 27 -2.37 7.08 1.23
C ILE A 27 -3.66 6.95 0.42
N LEU A 28 -4.73 6.37 0.99
CA LEU A 28 -6.04 6.37 0.33
C LEU A 28 -6.56 7.79 0.08
N ALA A 29 -6.38 8.71 1.03
CA ALA A 29 -6.74 10.11 0.84
C ALA A 29 -5.90 10.76 -0.28
N LEU A 30 -4.60 10.46 -0.37
CA LEU A 30 -3.76 10.93 -1.48
C LEU A 30 -4.22 10.37 -2.83
N TYR A 31 -4.56 9.09 -2.93
CA TYR A 31 -5.15 8.54 -4.15
C TYR A 31 -6.49 9.21 -4.48
N ALA A 32 -7.33 9.49 -3.49
CA ALA A 32 -8.57 10.25 -3.70
C ALA A 32 -8.29 11.65 -4.24
N VAL A 33 -7.24 12.34 -3.75
CA VAL A 33 -6.78 13.64 -4.30
C VAL A 33 -6.36 13.50 -5.76
N GLY A 34 -5.55 12.48 -6.09
CA GLY A 34 -5.12 12.21 -7.46
C GLY A 34 -6.29 11.93 -8.41
N ILE A 35 -7.30 11.19 -7.95
CA ILE A 35 -8.51 10.93 -8.72
C ILE A 35 -9.38 12.19 -8.81
N ALA A 36 -9.44 13.00 -7.75
CA ALA A 36 -10.28 14.19 -7.65
C ALA A 36 -9.78 15.37 -8.50
N SER A 37 -8.47 15.45 -8.78
CA SER A 37 -7.86 16.55 -9.53
C SER A 37 -8.46 16.77 -10.91
N ARG A 38 -8.96 15.71 -11.57
CA ARG A 38 -9.64 15.83 -12.88
C ARG A 38 -10.90 16.70 -12.88
N TRP A 39 -11.49 16.95 -11.72
CA TRP A 39 -12.66 17.83 -11.57
C TRP A 39 -12.32 19.18 -10.94
N ALA A 40 -11.06 19.38 -10.51
CA ALA A 40 -10.56 20.63 -9.96
C ALA A 40 -10.18 21.62 -11.09
N VAL A 41 -11.09 21.81 -12.05
CA VAL A 41 -10.90 22.73 -13.18
C VAL A 41 -11.48 24.12 -12.88
N PRO A 42 -10.88 25.22 -13.37
CA PRO A 42 -11.39 26.57 -13.16
C PRO A 42 -12.88 26.69 -13.49
N GLY A 43 -13.65 27.31 -12.59
CA GLY A 43 -15.10 27.45 -12.71
C GLY A 43 -15.92 26.27 -12.16
N SER A 44 -15.29 25.17 -11.74
CA SER A 44 -16.00 24.08 -11.06
C SER A 44 -16.28 24.38 -9.59
N SER A 45 -17.29 23.71 -9.02
CA SER A 45 -17.59 23.82 -7.59
C SER A 45 -16.44 23.32 -6.71
N LEU A 46 -15.73 22.27 -7.16
CA LEU A 46 -14.56 21.74 -6.47
C LEU A 46 -13.42 22.76 -6.48
N HIS A 47 -13.13 23.39 -7.63
CA HIS A 47 -12.12 24.43 -7.73
C HIS A 47 -12.43 25.61 -6.81
N ALA A 48 -13.68 26.12 -6.82
CA ALA A 48 -14.09 27.20 -5.94
C ALA A 48 -13.98 26.84 -4.45
N LEU A 49 -14.31 25.59 -4.09
CA LEU A 49 -14.14 25.09 -2.73
C LEU A 49 -12.67 25.02 -2.31
N LEU A 50 -11.80 24.54 -3.20
CA LEU A 50 -10.35 24.44 -2.97
C LEU A 50 -9.71 25.82 -2.82
N GLU A 51 -10.05 26.78 -3.69
CA GLU A 51 -9.60 28.17 -3.55
C GLU A 51 -9.94 28.78 -2.19
N ARG A 52 -11.14 28.47 -1.66
CA ARG A 52 -11.60 28.99 -0.38
C ARG A 52 -10.99 28.29 0.84
N SER A 53 -10.81 26.98 0.77
CA SER A 53 -10.63 26.13 1.96
C SER A 53 -9.32 25.36 1.99
N PHE A 54 -8.68 25.15 0.84
CA PHE A 54 -7.45 24.39 0.75
C PHE A 54 -6.23 25.30 0.87
N PRO A 55 -5.25 24.98 1.74
CA PRO A 55 -4.01 25.74 1.82
C PRO A 55 -3.30 25.79 0.46
N GLY A 56 -3.13 27.00 -0.08
CA GLY A 56 -2.52 27.21 -1.40
C GLY A 56 -3.46 27.03 -2.60
N GLY A 57 -4.78 26.91 -2.37
CA GLY A 57 -5.79 26.94 -3.42
C GLY A 57 -5.85 25.70 -4.32
N ALA A 58 -6.61 25.81 -5.41
CA ALA A 58 -6.81 24.72 -6.36
C ALA A 58 -5.51 24.36 -7.11
N ASP A 59 -4.65 25.34 -7.38
CA ASP A 59 -3.35 25.12 -8.04
C ASP A 59 -2.44 24.20 -7.22
N THR A 60 -2.33 24.44 -5.91
CA THR A 60 -1.54 23.57 -5.02
C THR A 60 -2.12 22.17 -4.97
N PHE A 61 -3.44 22.03 -4.93
CA PHE A 61 -4.11 20.73 -4.95
C PHE A 61 -3.80 19.94 -6.22
N VAL A 62 -3.91 20.57 -7.40
CA VAL A 62 -3.59 19.94 -8.70
C VAL A 62 -2.10 19.60 -8.78
N TRP A 63 -1.23 20.47 -8.27
CA TRP A 63 0.20 20.21 -8.21
C TRP A 63 0.51 18.98 -7.35
N ILE A 64 -0.10 18.84 -6.17
CA ILE A 64 0.04 17.65 -5.29
C ILE A 64 -0.42 16.40 -6.04
N ALA A 65 -1.58 16.45 -6.70
CA ALA A 65 -2.08 15.32 -7.47
C ALA A 65 -1.08 14.84 -8.55
N HIS A 66 -0.51 15.77 -9.32
CA HIS A 66 0.38 15.41 -10.42
C HIS A 66 1.81 15.08 -9.99
N ASN A 67 2.32 15.68 -8.90
CA ASN A 67 3.73 15.55 -8.51
C ASN A 67 3.95 14.73 -7.23
N VAL A 68 2.93 14.52 -6.41
CA VAL A 68 3.06 13.68 -5.21
C VAL A 68 2.36 12.36 -5.46
N VAL A 69 1.08 12.41 -5.82
CA VAL A 69 0.26 11.19 -5.94
C VAL A 69 0.73 10.31 -7.09
N PHE A 70 1.10 10.89 -8.23
CA PHE A 70 1.64 10.12 -9.36
C PHE A 70 2.91 9.34 -8.97
N TRP A 71 3.89 10.00 -8.38
CA TRP A 71 5.15 9.36 -7.98
C TRP A 71 4.96 8.36 -6.84
N LEU A 72 4.05 8.64 -5.90
CA LEU A 72 3.65 7.70 -4.85
C LEU A 72 3.03 6.43 -5.45
N ALA A 73 2.08 6.56 -6.35
CA ALA A 73 1.43 5.44 -7.02
C ALA A 73 2.43 4.61 -7.83
N ALA A 74 3.37 5.27 -8.52
CA ALA A 74 4.44 4.59 -9.26
C ALA A 74 5.37 3.81 -8.31
N ALA A 75 5.76 4.40 -7.17
CA ALA A 75 6.56 3.71 -6.16
C ALA A 75 5.83 2.49 -5.59
N HIS A 76 4.55 2.63 -5.24
CA HIS A 76 3.74 1.54 -4.71
C HIS A 76 3.52 0.42 -5.74
N ALA A 77 3.39 0.76 -7.03
CA ALA A 77 3.35 -0.24 -8.09
C ALA A 77 4.66 -1.05 -8.18
N VAL A 78 5.81 -0.40 -8.00
CA VAL A 78 7.11 -1.09 -7.91
C VAL A 78 7.16 -1.98 -6.66
N GLU A 79 6.68 -1.50 -5.52
CA GLU A 79 6.62 -2.28 -4.28
C GLU A 79 5.78 -3.55 -4.45
N VAL A 80 4.63 -3.48 -5.11
CA VAL A 80 3.78 -4.65 -5.45
C VAL A 80 4.58 -5.69 -6.26
N LEU A 81 5.29 -5.27 -7.30
CA LEU A 81 6.10 -6.18 -8.13
C LEU A 81 7.25 -6.83 -7.34
N LEU A 82 7.91 -6.04 -6.48
CA LEU A 82 8.96 -6.54 -5.59
C LEU A 82 8.38 -7.47 -4.51
N PHE A 83 7.19 -7.19 -4.01
CA PHE A 83 6.56 -7.96 -2.94
C PHE A 83 6.14 -9.34 -3.44
N ASP A 84 5.52 -9.41 -4.62
CA ASP A 84 5.20 -10.67 -5.27
C ASP A 84 6.45 -11.55 -5.45
N SER A 85 7.52 -10.97 -6.01
CA SER A 85 8.73 -11.70 -6.38
C SER A 85 9.62 -12.08 -5.20
N LEU A 86 9.76 -11.20 -4.20
CA LEU A 86 10.66 -11.37 -3.07
C LEU A 86 10.00 -12.04 -1.87
N ARG A 87 8.66 -11.99 -1.75
CA ARG A 87 7.92 -12.56 -0.61
C ARG A 87 6.90 -13.60 -1.05
N LEU A 88 5.82 -13.23 -1.72
CA LEU A 88 4.67 -14.13 -1.93
C LEU A 88 5.04 -15.40 -2.67
N ARG A 89 5.72 -15.27 -3.82
CA ARG A 89 6.16 -16.43 -4.61
C ARG A 89 7.15 -17.31 -3.86
N ARG A 90 8.07 -16.72 -3.10
CA ARG A 90 9.06 -17.46 -2.30
C ARG A 90 8.42 -18.23 -1.14
N HIS A 91 7.30 -17.73 -0.63
CA HIS A 91 6.56 -18.31 0.49
C HIS A 91 5.29 -19.05 0.04
N GLY A 92 5.26 -19.54 -1.20
CA GLY A 92 4.26 -20.48 -1.68
C GLY A 92 2.86 -19.92 -1.87
N VAL A 93 2.69 -18.58 -1.93
CA VAL A 93 1.40 -17.95 -2.20
C VAL A 93 1.13 -17.99 -3.70
N PRO A 94 0.08 -18.68 -4.18
CA PRO A 94 -0.22 -18.75 -5.60
C PRO A 94 -0.64 -17.37 -6.13
N ARG A 95 -0.01 -16.92 -7.23
CA ARG A 95 -0.35 -15.66 -7.87
C ARG A 95 -1.83 -15.67 -8.28
N TRP A 96 -2.50 -14.53 -8.14
CA TRP A 96 -3.93 -14.34 -8.42
C TRP A 96 -4.90 -15.06 -7.48
N SER A 97 -4.40 -15.79 -6.47
CA SER A 97 -5.27 -16.30 -5.41
C SER A 97 -5.91 -15.16 -4.61
N ALA A 98 -7.00 -15.44 -3.91
CA ALA A 98 -7.61 -14.46 -3.01
C ALA A 98 -6.62 -13.98 -1.92
N LEU A 99 -5.72 -14.86 -1.47
CA LEU A 99 -4.66 -14.51 -0.52
C LEU A 99 -3.64 -13.55 -1.14
N TRP A 100 -3.23 -13.81 -2.38
CA TRP A 100 -2.33 -12.94 -3.13
C TRP A 100 -2.92 -11.53 -3.26
N TRP A 101 -4.17 -11.42 -3.72
CA TRP A 101 -4.84 -10.13 -3.87
C TRP A 101 -4.96 -9.34 -2.57
N LYS A 102 -5.26 -10.01 -1.44
CA LYS A 102 -5.31 -9.34 -0.14
C LYS A 102 -3.97 -8.70 0.21
N TRP A 103 -2.87 -9.41 0.00
CA TRP A 103 -1.54 -8.89 0.30
C TRP A 103 -1.12 -7.79 -0.68
N GLU A 104 -1.32 -7.97 -1.98
CA GLU A 104 -0.92 -6.97 -2.98
C GLU A 104 -1.70 -5.67 -2.86
N LEU A 105 -3.02 -5.73 -2.61
CA LEU A 105 -3.81 -4.53 -2.35
C LEU A 105 -3.35 -3.81 -1.07
N SER A 106 -2.98 -4.57 -0.04
CA SER A 106 -2.37 -4.00 1.16
C SER A 106 -1.05 -3.30 0.88
N VAL A 107 -0.18 -3.88 0.06
CA VAL A 107 1.09 -3.22 -0.32
C VAL A 107 0.80 -1.97 -1.14
N PHE A 108 -0.15 -2.01 -2.06
CA PHE A 108 -0.50 -0.84 -2.85
C PHE A 108 -1.09 0.32 -2.01
N ILE A 109 -1.72 0.02 -0.88
CA ILE A 109 -2.32 1.03 0.02
C ILE A 109 -1.35 1.46 1.13
N GLU A 110 -0.60 0.54 1.71
CA GLU A 110 0.18 0.77 2.93
C GLU A 110 1.71 0.82 2.67
N GLY A 111 2.14 0.37 1.49
CA GLY A 111 3.54 0.21 1.13
C GLY A 111 4.31 -0.62 2.16
N ILE A 112 5.33 -0.01 2.76
CA ILE A 112 6.22 -0.59 3.77
C ILE A 112 5.47 -1.21 4.97
N GLY A 113 4.28 -0.70 5.33
CA GLY A 113 3.47 -1.27 6.42
C GLY A 113 3.12 -2.75 6.18
N ALA A 114 2.71 -3.09 4.95
CA ALA A 114 2.41 -4.45 4.56
C ALA A 114 3.68 -5.33 4.49
N TRP A 115 4.82 -4.77 4.05
CA TRP A 115 6.13 -5.44 4.06
C TRP A 115 6.56 -5.85 5.47
N GLY A 116 6.44 -4.94 6.43
CA GLY A 116 6.75 -5.24 7.83
C GLY A 116 5.84 -6.34 8.39
N ARG A 117 4.54 -6.28 8.05
CA ARG A 117 3.55 -7.23 8.56
C ARG A 117 3.76 -8.65 8.04
N ILE A 118 3.98 -8.84 6.74
CA ILE A 118 4.32 -10.17 6.21
C ILE A 118 5.64 -10.69 6.79
N GLY A 119 6.60 -9.79 7.01
CA GLY A 119 7.88 -10.11 7.64
C GLY A 119 7.70 -10.72 9.03
N LYS A 120 6.82 -10.14 9.86
CA LYS A 120 6.46 -10.68 11.18
C LYS A 120 5.81 -12.06 11.07
N VAL A 121 4.85 -12.25 10.16
CA VAL A 121 4.20 -13.56 9.93
C VAL A 121 5.22 -14.63 9.55
N ILE A 122 6.16 -14.31 8.66
CA ILE A 122 7.22 -15.24 8.26
C ILE A 122 8.10 -15.61 9.46
N GLN A 123 8.53 -14.62 10.25
CA GLN A 123 9.37 -14.84 11.43
C GLN A 123 8.67 -15.70 12.48
N GLU A 124 7.40 -15.40 12.78
CA GLU A 124 6.58 -16.16 13.75
C GLU A 124 6.46 -17.62 13.31
N LYS A 125 6.12 -17.89 12.05
CA LYS A 125 6.00 -19.26 11.57
C LYS A 125 7.36 -19.99 11.50
N GLN A 126 8.45 -19.28 11.19
CA GLN A 126 9.80 -19.85 11.25
C GLN A 126 10.21 -20.24 12.68
N ALA A 127 9.87 -19.41 13.67
CA ALA A 127 10.14 -19.71 15.08
C ALA A 127 9.38 -20.95 15.55
N LEU A 128 8.09 -21.06 15.19
CA LEU A 128 7.25 -22.22 15.52
C LEU A 128 7.75 -23.54 14.92
N LEU A 129 8.39 -23.49 13.75
CA LEU A 129 9.00 -24.68 13.14
C LEU A 129 10.32 -25.08 13.80
N LYS A 130 11.07 -24.12 14.36
CA LYS A 130 12.32 -24.40 15.08
C LYS A 130 12.10 -24.90 16.51
N SER A 131 10.95 -24.58 17.11
CA SER A 131 10.58 -25.02 18.46
C SER A 131 9.91 -26.40 18.50
N LYS A 132 9.60 -26.98 17.33
CA LYS A 132 9.06 -28.33 17.17
C LYS A 132 10.19 -29.30 16.87
#